data_AF-A0A010SSY8-F1
#
_entry.id   AF-A0A010SSY8-F1
#
_cell.length_a   1.000
_cell.length_b   1.000
_cell.length_c   1.000
_cell.angle_alpha   90.00
_cell.angle_beta   90.00
_cell.angle_gamma   90.00
#
_symmetry.space_group_name_H-M   'P 1'
#
loop_
_entity.id
_entity.type
_entity.pdbx_description
1 polymer ?
#
loop_
_entity_poly.entity_id
_entity_poly.type
_entity_poly.pdbx_seq_one_letter_code
_entity_poly.pdbx_strand_id
1 'polypeptide(L)'
;MDISRSALDIANDVIGERDLHNPNNHFENKRNWFVEVKAKNSSLIPVVSWLDTDNARDIIQQARLLLAEFDTIAIRVACPSEIAGPSWDRAMSILDAIPDPENILVILDFGDRSPISTINGGTLDHSLSALDNYEVYGVALVSSSFPSQKPQSGSSSTALCHDIVWQAEARQLNDSINLIYGDYAGTNPGAAVEYIQGMAVIPFASYYVPNEWWLKRLGRDKEFENYVQLAREIRQLPDYHGDDFCWATREYSRISQTNERYGNNGVWNGFRANQHICATLQFLQYENDGDILSIDDML
;
A
#
# COMPACT_ATOMS: atom_id res chain seq x y z
N MET A 1 10.01 -5.61 -4.65
CA MET A 1 10.47 -5.87 -3.27
C MET A 1 11.42 -4.76 -2.86
N ASP A 2 11.06 -4.05 -1.80
CA ASP A 2 11.90 -3.01 -1.20
C ASP A 2 12.56 -3.54 0.07
N ILE A 3 13.73 -3.01 0.43
CA ILE A 3 14.36 -3.28 1.74
C ILE A 3 13.90 -2.20 2.70
N SER A 4 13.16 -2.60 3.73
CA SER A 4 12.71 -1.65 4.75
C SER A 4 13.88 -0.91 5.38
N ARG A 5 13.70 0.41 5.50
CA ARG A 5 14.61 1.34 6.17
C ARG A 5 14.09 1.77 7.55
N SER A 6 13.03 1.12 8.05
CA SER A 6 12.54 1.36 9.39
C SER A 6 13.57 0.89 10.42
N ALA A 7 13.74 1.61 11.53
CA ALA A 7 14.75 1.26 12.53
C ALA A 7 14.56 -0.15 13.11
N LEU A 8 13.30 -0.60 13.25
CA LEU A 8 12.97 -1.93 13.75
C LEU A 8 13.31 -3.02 12.73
N ASP A 9 13.04 -2.79 11.45
CA ASP A 9 13.36 -3.78 10.41
C ASP A 9 14.86 -3.84 10.13
N ILE A 10 15.58 -2.72 10.24
CA ILE A 10 17.04 -2.69 10.11
C ILE A 10 17.71 -3.59 11.16
N ALA A 11 17.13 -3.69 12.35
CA ALA A 11 17.59 -4.57 13.42
C ALA A 11 17.27 -6.05 13.17
N ASN A 12 16.49 -6.39 12.14
CA ASN A 12 16.23 -7.78 11.75
C ASN A 12 17.50 -8.45 11.23
N ASP A 13 17.71 -9.71 11.62
CA ASP A 13 18.89 -10.52 11.26
C ASP A 13 19.19 -10.47 9.75
N VAL A 14 18.18 -10.53 8.88
CA VAL A 14 18.41 -10.54 7.43
C VAL A 14 19.00 -9.22 6.93
N ILE A 15 18.49 -8.08 7.41
CA ILE A 15 18.92 -6.75 6.94
C ILE A 15 20.24 -6.37 7.61
N GLY A 16 20.34 -6.58 8.92
CA GLY A 16 21.50 -6.25 9.73
C GLY A 16 22.73 -7.12 9.42
N GLU A 17 22.59 -8.45 9.41
CA GLU A 17 23.74 -9.36 9.18
C GLU A 17 24.28 -9.27 7.75
N ARG A 18 23.42 -8.99 6.77
CA ARG A 18 23.82 -8.83 5.36
C ARG A 18 24.19 -7.39 5.00
N ASP A 19 24.06 -6.46 5.95
CA ASP A 19 24.43 -5.06 5.79
C ASP A 19 23.82 -4.45 4.50
N LEU A 20 22.51 -4.68 4.29
CA LEU A 20 21.83 -4.37 3.03
C LEU A 20 21.72 -2.87 2.77
N HIS A 21 21.92 -2.01 3.77
CA HIS A 21 21.88 -0.54 3.59
C HIS A 21 23.26 0.08 3.43
N ASN A 22 24.32 -0.71 3.34
CA ASN A 22 25.66 -0.21 3.08
C ASN A 22 25.77 0.42 1.68
N PRO A 23 26.15 1.69 1.54
CA PRO A 23 26.25 2.35 0.24
C PRO A 23 27.49 1.92 -0.56
N ASN A 24 28.45 1.21 0.04
CA ASN A 24 29.68 0.79 -0.63
C ASN A 24 29.39 0.05 -1.94
N ASN A 25 30.17 0.38 -2.97
CA ASN A 25 30.01 -0.14 -4.33
C ASN A 25 28.54 -0.04 -4.81
N HIS A 26 27.89 1.09 -4.52
CA HIS A 26 26.53 1.41 -4.95
C HIS A 26 25.47 0.43 -4.40
N PHE A 27 25.59 0.05 -3.12
CA PHE A 27 24.73 -0.94 -2.43
C PHE A 27 24.90 -2.39 -2.92
N GLU A 28 26.15 -2.85 -3.05
CA GLU A 28 26.47 -4.19 -3.58
C GLU A 28 25.80 -5.34 -2.83
N ASN A 29 25.81 -5.30 -1.50
CA ASN A 29 25.16 -6.32 -0.68
C ASN A 29 23.65 -6.42 -0.97
N LYS A 30 22.98 -5.27 -1.16
CA LYS A 30 21.56 -5.21 -1.52
C LYS A 30 21.28 -5.85 -2.87
N ARG A 31 22.08 -5.52 -3.88
CA ARG A 31 21.93 -6.07 -5.24
C ARG A 31 22.17 -7.57 -5.28
N ASN A 32 23.25 -8.05 -4.65
CA ASN A 32 23.54 -9.47 -4.55
C ASN A 32 22.40 -10.24 -3.89
N TRP A 33 21.81 -9.67 -2.83
CA TRP A 33 20.65 -10.26 -2.19
C TRP A 33 19.41 -10.31 -3.10
N PHE A 34 19.15 -9.27 -3.90
CA PHE A 34 18.08 -9.32 -4.91
C PHE A 34 18.31 -10.44 -5.93
N VAL A 35 19.55 -10.67 -6.38
CA VAL A 35 19.88 -11.79 -7.28
C VAL A 35 19.62 -13.15 -6.62
N GLU A 36 20.02 -13.31 -5.34
CA GLU A 36 19.72 -14.53 -4.57
C GLU A 36 18.21 -14.79 -4.46
N VAL A 37 17.41 -13.74 -4.28
CA VAL A 37 15.94 -13.86 -4.22
C VAL A 37 15.36 -14.14 -5.60
N LYS A 38 15.86 -13.51 -6.67
CA LYS A 38 15.46 -13.77 -8.05
C LYS A 38 15.63 -15.25 -8.43
N ALA A 39 16.70 -15.89 -7.94
CA ALA A 39 16.93 -17.32 -8.15
C ALA A 39 15.83 -18.22 -7.57
N LYS A 40 15.05 -17.73 -6.60
CA LYS A 40 13.91 -18.43 -5.98
C LYS A 40 12.56 -17.93 -6.50
N ASN A 41 12.50 -16.68 -6.93
CA ASN A 41 11.33 -16.03 -7.48
C ASN A 41 11.72 -15.19 -8.70
N SER A 42 11.56 -15.77 -9.89
CA SER A 42 11.93 -15.11 -11.15
C SER A 42 11.09 -13.86 -11.45
N SER A 43 9.95 -13.68 -10.77
CA SER A 43 9.06 -12.51 -10.94
C SER A 43 9.43 -11.34 -10.00
N LEU A 44 10.60 -11.37 -9.38
CA LEU A 44 11.07 -10.30 -8.51
C LEU A 44 11.35 -9.02 -9.32
N ILE A 45 10.65 -7.93 -8.97
CA ILE A 45 11.02 -6.56 -9.34
C ILE A 45 11.75 -5.92 -8.14
N PRO A 46 13.06 -5.64 -8.22
CA PRO A 46 13.79 -4.98 -7.14
C PRO A 46 13.40 -3.49 -7.09
N VAL A 47 13.28 -2.94 -5.88
CA VAL A 47 12.97 -1.52 -5.68
C VAL A 47 14.24 -0.78 -5.27
N VAL A 48 14.52 0.32 -5.95
CA VAL A 48 15.49 1.33 -5.55
C VAL A 48 14.76 2.35 -4.68
N SER A 49 15.13 2.38 -3.40
CA SER A 49 14.63 3.33 -2.42
C SER A 49 15.80 4.02 -1.73
N TRP A 50 15.60 5.26 -1.30
CA TRP A 50 16.64 6.10 -0.70
C TRP A 50 16.14 6.87 0.52
N LEU A 51 17.08 7.33 1.34
CA LEU A 51 16.87 8.47 2.23
C LEU A 51 17.40 9.73 1.55
N ASP A 52 16.88 10.90 1.92
CA ASP A 52 17.39 12.18 1.40
C ASP A 52 18.88 12.40 1.71
N THR A 53 19.40 11.73 2.74
CA THR A 53 20.81 11.73 3.14
C THR A 53 21.69 10.81 2.32
N ASP A 54 21.12 9.90 1.51
CA ASP A 54 21.90 8.99 0.68
C ASP A 54 22.55 9.73 -0.50
N ASN A 55 23.78 9.33 -0.83
CA ASN A 55 24.53 9.92 -1.94
C ASN A 55 23.81 9.65 -3.28
N ALA A 56 23.55 10.72 -4.04
CA ALA A 56 22.85 10.63 -5.33
C ALA A 56 23.55 9.71 -6.33
N ARG A 57 24.88 9.73 -6.36
CA ARG A 57 25.66 8.87 -7.26
C ARG A 57 25.41 7.40 -6.97
N ASP A 58 25.42 7.01 -5.70
CA ASP A 58 25.26 5.61 -5.32
C ASP A 58 23.86 5.10 -5.66
N ILE A 59 22.83 5.92 -5.47
CA ILE A 59 21.44 5.57 -5.84
C ILE A 59 21.27 5.43 -7.36
N ILE A 60 21.77 6.40 -8.14
CA ILE A 60 21.67 6.35 -9.61
C ILE A 60 22.45 5.17 -10.18
N GLN A 61 23.66 4.92 -9.68
CA GLN A 61 24.45 3.76 -10.11
C GLN A 61 23.80 2.44 -9.68
N GLN A 62 23.18 2.37 -8.51
CA GLN A 62 22.42 1.20 -8.10
C GLN A 62 21.30 0.88 -9.09
N ALA A 63 20.51 1.89 -9.49
CA ALA A 63 19.43 1.70 -10.46
C ALA A 63 19.96 1.17 -11.81
N ARG A 64 21.04 1.76 -12.32
CA ARG A 64 21.70 1.31 -13.56
C ARG A 64 22.21 -0.13 -13.47
N LEU A 65 22.85 -0.49 -12.36
CA LEU A 65 23.37 -1.85 -12.16
C LEU A 65 22.24 -2.87 -12.02
N LEU A 66 21.13 -2.51 -11.38
CA LEU A 66 19.97 -3.40 -11.29
C LEU A 66 19.30 -3.59 -12.65
N LEU A 67 19.16 -2.57 -13.49
CA LEU A 67 18.63 -2.75 -14.84
C LEU A 67 19.52 -3.62 -15.75
N ALA A 68 20.82 -3.72 -15.45
CA ALA A 68 21.68 -4.66 -16.15
C ALA A 68 21.43 -6.14 -15.76
N GLU A 69 20.78 -6.39 -14.62
CA GLU A 69 20.52 -7.72 -14.05
C GLU A 69 19.04 -8.12 -14.07
N PHE A 70 18.14 -7.15 -14.19
CA PHE A 70 16.69 -7.30 -14.10
C PHE A 70 16.00 -6.59 -15.26
N ASP A 71 15.03 -7.28 -15.89
CA ASP A 71 14.27 -6.73 -17.02
C ASP A 71 13.42 -5.52 -16.62
N THR A 72 13.03 -5.44 -15.34
CA THR A 72 12.28 -4.31 -14.79
C THR A 72 12.77 -4.04 -13.38
N ILE A 73 12.95 -2.76 -13.06
CA ILE A 73 13.17 -2.30 -11.69
C ILE A 73 12.03 -1.37 -11.28
N ALA A 74 11.88 -1.15 -9.98
CA ALA A 74 11.04 -0.09 -9.47
C ALA A 74 11.87 0.99 -8.79
N ILE A 75 11.44 2.25 -8.85
CA ILE A 75 11.97 3.34 -8.02
C ILE A 75 10.86 3.82 -7.09
N ARG A 76 11.16 4.02 -5.80
CA ARG A 76 10.18 4.47 -4.81
C ARG A 76 10.42 5.92 -4.42
N VAL A 77 9.47 6.78 -4.78
CA VAL A 77 9.46 8.19 -4.47
C VAL A 77 8.54 8.42 -3.28
N ALA A 78 9.11 8.80 -2.13
CA ALA A 78 8.31 9.21 -0.99
C ALA A 78 7.64 10.58 -1.28
N CYS A 79 6.32 10.64 -1.12
CA CYS A 79 5.44 11.78 -1.41
C CYS A 79 4.54 12.15 -0.20
N PRO A 80 5.07 12.33 1.03
CA PRO A 80 4.25 12.46 2.25
C PRO A 80 3.35 13.72 2.31
N SER A 81 3.63 14.73 1.49
CA SER A 81 2.77 15.91 1.33
C SER A 81 2.61 16.31 -0.13
N GLU A 82 3.64 16.17 -0.95
CA GLU A 82 3.61 16.56 -2.36
C GLU A 82 4.63 15.76 -3.16
N ILE A 83 4.45 15.72 -4.48
CA ILE A 83 5.42 15.15 -5.42
C ILE A 83 6.41 16.27 -5.79
N ALA A 84 7.35 16.54 -4.89
CA ALA A 84 8.33 17.61 -5.07
C ALA A 84 9.60 17.35 -4.26
N GLY A 85 10.55 18.28 -4.37
CA GLY A 85 11.74 18.33 -3.56
C GLY A 85 12.75 17.21 -3.84
N PRO A 86 13.68 16.95 -2.90
CA PRO A 86 14.84 16.08 -3.14
C PRO A 86 14.49 14.68 -3.61
N SER A 87 13.37 14.12 -3.12
CA SER A 87 12.90 12.78 -3.50
C SER A 87 12.45 12.75 -4.96
N TRP A 88 11.66 13.73 -5.40
CA TRP A 88 11.25 13.86 -6.80
C TRP A 88 12.43 14.17 -7.72
N ASP A 89 13.29 15.11 -7.34
CA ASP A 89 14.49 15.47 -8.10
C ASP A 89 15.42 14.25 -8.30
N ARG A 90 15.50 13.37 -7.28
CA ARG A 90 16.25 12.12 -7.36
C ARG A 90 15.63 11.16 -8.36
N ALA A 91 14.30 11.03 -8.37
CA ALA A 91 13.59 10.20 -9.33
C ALA A 91 13.86 10.67 -10.77
N MET A 92 13.72 11.97 -11.03
CA MET A 92 14.02 12.54 -12.36
C MET A 92 15.48 12.33 -12.76
N SER A 93 16.42 12.52 -11.82
CA SER A 93 17.85 12.26 -12.07
C SER A 93 18.15 10.79 -12.40
N ILE A 94 17.37 9.85 -11.87
CA ILE A 94 17.49 8.42 -12.23
C ILE A 94 16.99 8.20 -13.65
N LEU A 95 15.81 8.74 -14.00
CA LEU A 95 15.22 8.63 -15.34
C LEU A 95 16.11 9.27 -16.41
N ASP A 96 16.66 10.47 -16.15
CA ASP A 96 17.61 11.16 -17.03
C ASP A 96 18.90 10.36 -17.28
N ALA A 97 19.31 9.53 -16.32
CA ALA A 97 20.59 8.82 -16.35
C ALA A 97 20.50 7.40 -16.93
N ILE A 98 19.29 6.89 -17.17
CA ILE A 98 19.02 5.54 -17.65
C ILE A 98 18.56 5.61 -19.11
N PRO A 99 19.16 4.82 -20.01
CA PRO A 99 18.80 4.84 -21.43
C PRO A 99 17.43 4.24 -21.73
N ASP A 100 16.97 3.28 -20.91
CA ASP A 100 15.75 2.50 -21.14
C ASP A 100 14.72 2.72 -19.99
N PRO A 101 14.18 3.95 -19.82
CA PRO A 101 13.23 4.27 -18.75
C PRO A 101 11.92 3.49 -18.83
N GLU A 102 11.57 2.93 -20.00
CA GLU A 102 10.40 2.06 -20.20
C GLU A 102 10.45 0.75 -19.41
N ASN A 103 11.63 0.41 -18.85
CA ASN A 103 11.82 -0.73 -17.95
C ASN A 103 11.74 -0.34 -16.46
N ILE A 104 11.25 0.86 -16.15
CA ILE A 104 11.14 1.37 -14.77
C ILE A 104 9.67 1.49 -14.36
N LEU A 105 9.30 0.85 -13.26
CA LEU A 105 8.06 1.11 -12.54
C LEU A 105 8.30 2.23 -11.52
N VAL A 106 7.55 3.32 -11.58
CA VAL A 106 7.66 4.39 -10.57
C VAL A 106 6.61 4.19 -9.49
N ILE A 107 7.04 4.10 -8.23
CA ILE A 107 6.13 4.04 -7.08
C ILE A 107 6.05 5.44 -6.47
N LEU A 108 4.90 6.09 -6.59
CA LEU A 108 4.58 7.33 -5.88
C LEU A 108 3.90 6.97 -4.56
N ASP A 109 4.62 7.20 -3.47
CA ASP A 109 4.25 6.70 -2.15
C ASP A 109 3.78 7.83 -1.22
N PHE A 110 2.47 7.94 -1.07
CA PHE A 110 1.80 8.94 -0.24
C PHE A 110 1.62 8.52 1.22
N GLY A 111 2.10 7.32 1.60
CA GLY A 111 2.01 6.85 2.98
C GLY A 111 0.58 6.74 3.49
N ASP A 112 0.25 7.49 4.54
CA ASP A 112 -1.05 7.49 5.21
C ASP A 112 -2.02 8.58 4.71
N ARG A 113 -1.73 9.16 3.54
CA ARG A 113 -2.45 10.33 3.00
C ARG A 113 -2.77 10.15 1.53
N SER A 114 -3.72 10.95 1.06
CA SER A 114 -3.94 11.21 -0.36
C SER A 114 -3.04 12.37 -0.84
N PRO A 115 -2.83 12.52 -2.16
CA PRO A 115 -2.25 13.73 -2.73
C PRO A 115 -3.03 14.98 -2.28
N ILE A 116 -2.33 16.12 -2.16
CA ILE A 116 -2.97 17.41 -1.83
C ILE A 116 -3.94 17.86 -2.92
N SER A 117 -3.66 17.51 -4.18
CA SER A 117 -4.45 17.95 -5.32
C SER A 117 -4.46 16.89 -6.42
N THR A 118 -5.66 16.63 -6.92
CA THR A 118 -6.01 15.71 -8.00
C THR A 118 -6.68 16.44 -9.16
N ILE A 119 -6.50 17.76 -9.26
CA ILE A 119 -7.07 18.58 -10.34
C ILE A 119 -6.18 18.55 -11.59
N ASN A 120 -6.79 18.71 -12.77
CA ASN A 120 -6.07 18.96 -14.02
C ASN A 120 -5.16 20.20 -13.91
N GLY A 121 -3.92 20.08 -14.37
CA GLY A 121 -2.85 21.08 -14.19
C GLY A 121 -2.29 21.17 -12.77
N GLY A 122 -2.70 20.26 -11.87
CA GLY A 122 -2.15 20.13 -10.52
C GLY A 122 -0.80 19.41 -10.50
N THR A 123 -0.20 19.30 -9.31
CA THR A 123 1.10 18.62 -9.13
C THR A 123 1.04 17.15 -9.54
N LEU A 124 -0.02 16.43 -9.19
CA LEU A 124 -0.17 15.03 -9.59
C LEU A 124 -0.22 14.88 -11.11
N ASP A 125 -1.06 15.65 -11.79
CA ASP A 125 -1.17 15.64 -13.25
C ASP A 125 0.18 15.95 -13.93
N HIS A 126 0.85 17.02 -13.51
CA HIS A 126 2.17 17.35 -14.06
C HIS A 126 3.22 16.25 -13.83
N SER A 127 3.22 15.62 -12.65
CA SER A 127 4.13 14.51 -12.36
C SER A 127 3.79 13.27 -13.20
N LEU A 128 2.52 12.93 -13.37
CA LEU A 128 2.10 11.83 -14.25
C LEU A 128 2.47 12.11 -15.70
N SER A 129 2.20 13.32 -16.19
CA SER A 129 2.60 13.76 -17.53
C SER A 129 4.12 13.73 -17.73
N ALA A 130 4.92 14.10 -16.72
CA ALA A 130 6.37 14.00 -16.78
C ALA A 130 6.83 12.54 -16.90
N LEU A 131 6.24 11.64 -16.11
CA LEU A 131 6.55 10.21 -16.15
C LEU A 131 6.12 9.55 -17.47
N ASP A 132 4.98 9.98 -18.02
CA ASP A 132 4.49 9.53 -19.34
C ASP A 132 5.46 9.92 -20.46
N ASN A 133 6.06 11.13 -20.39
CA ASN A 133 7.08 11.55 -21.35
C ASN A 133 8.38 10.73 -21.29
N TYR A 134 8.67 10.09 -20.15
CA TYR A 134 9.75 9.12 -20.02
C TYR A 134 9.34 7.70 -20.46
N GLU A 135 8.07 7.51 -20.87
CA GLU A 135 7.51 6.23 -21.30
C GLU A 135 7.72 5.11 -20.25
N VAL A 136 7.71 5.46 -18.96
CA VAL A 136 7.96 4.49 -17.87
C VAL A 136 6.99 3.31 -17.94
N TYR A 137 7.43 2.13 -17.48
CA TYR A 137 6.63 0.88 -17.49
C TYR A 137 5.22 1.05 -16.88
N GLY A 138 5.14 1.89 -15.85
CA GLY A 138 3.91 2.29 -15.21
C GLY A 138 4.17 3.08 -13.95
N VAL A 139 3.09 3.53 -13.31
CA VAL A 139 3.14 4.28 -12.06
C VAL A 139 2.25 3.62 -11.03
N ALA A 140 2.84 3.11 -9.95
CA ALA A 140 2.13 2.60 -8.80
C ALA A 140 1.81 3.75 -7.84
N LEU A 141 0.53 4.00 -7.64
CA LEU A 141 0.00 4.98 -6.71
C LEU A 141 -0.28 4.30 -5.37
N VAL A 142 0.59 4.53 -4.39
CA VAL A 142 0.52 3.85 -3.09
C VAL A 142 0.06 4.83 -2.02
N SER A 143 -1.08 4.55 -1.39
CA SER A 143 -1.53 5.20 -0.16
C SER A 143 -2.20 4.17 0.75
N SER A 144 -2.51 4.59 1.96
CA SER A 144 -3.60 3.96 2.69
C SER A 144 -4.30 4.93 3.62
N SER A 145 -5.61 4.94 3.55
CA SER A 145 -6.51 5.61 4.47
C SER A 145 -6.91 4.68 5.64
N PHE A 146 -6.09 3.69 6.01
CA PHE A 146 -6.38 2.85 7.16
C PHE A 146 -6.56 3.70 8.42
N PRO A 147 -7.60 3.46 9.25
CA PRO A 147 -7.82 4.25 10.44
C PRO A 147 -6.67 4.10 11.44
N SER A 148 -6.10 5.24 11.87
CA SER A 148 -5.03 5.28 12.87
C SER A 148 -5.55 5.07 14.30
N GLN A 149 -6.83 5.34 14.52
CA GLN A 149 -7.49 5.20 15.81
C GLN A 149 -8.45 4.01 15.84
N LYS A 150 -8.52 3.36 17.00
CA LYS A 150 -9.46 2.28 17.29
C LYS A 150 -10.52 2.79 18.27
N PRO A 151 -11.79 2.39 18.12
CA PRO A 151 -12.82 2.71 19.10
C PRO A 151 -12.49 2.11 20.48
N GLN A 152 -13.15 2.64 21.50
CA GLN A 152 -13.11 2.06 22.84
C GLN A 152 -13.71 0.65 22.82
N SER A 153 -13.33 -0.20 23.79
CA SER A 153 -13.92 -1.54 23.85
C SER A 153 -15.43 -1.46 24.11
N GLY A 154 -16.20 -2.21 23.34
CA GLY A 154 -17.66 -2.21 23.39
C GLY A 154 -18.31 -1.13 22.53
N SER A 155 -17.54 -0.31 21.80
CA SER A 155 -18.08 0.71 20.90
C SER A 155 -17.70 0.50 19.44
N SER A 156 -18.44 1.18 18.58
CA SER A 156 -18.18 1.31 17.15
C SER A 156 -17.89 2.76 16.78
N SER A 157 -17.19 2.96 15.67
CA SER A 157 -16.95 4.26 15.07
C SER A 157 -16.84 4.11 13.55
N THR A 158 -16.86 5.22 12.83
CA THR A 158 -16.47 5.27 11.43
C THR A 158 -15.25 6.15 11.22
N ALA A 159 -14.56 5.98 10.10
CA ALA A 159 -13.45 6.83 9.68
C ALA A 159 -13.46 6.96 8.16
N LEU A 160 -13.19 8.14 7.64
CA LEU A 160 -13.18 8.36 6.19
C LEU A 160 -12.10 7.52 5.51
N CYS A 161 -12.42 7.02 4.32
CA CYS A 161 -11.49 6.36 3.42
C CYS A 161 -11.40 7.18 2.13
N HIS A 162 -10.26 7.82 1.88
CA HIS A 162 -10.08 8.67 0.71
C HIS A 162 -9.55 7.89 -0.50
N ASP A 163 -9.08 6.65 -0.30
CA ASP A 163 -8.28 5.91 -1.28
C ASP A 163 -9.00 5.74 -2.63
N ILE A 164 -10.28 5.37 -2.63
CA ILE A 164 -11.05 5.21 -3.88
C ILE A 164 -11.19 6.53 -4.63
N VAL A 165 -11.60 7.60 -3.95
CA VAL A 165 -11.93 8.89 -4.57
C VAL A 165 -10.72 9.45 -5.30
N TRP A 166 -9.59 9.57 -4.62
CA TRP A 166 -8.42 10.22 -5.22
C TRP A 166 -7.77 9.34 -6.29
N GLN A 167 -7.82 8.00 -6.16
CA GLN A 167 -7.29 7.06 -7.16
C GLN A 167 -8.13 7.10 -8.45
N ALA A 168 -9.46 7.26 -8.33
CA ALA A 168 -10.35 7.44 -9.46
C ALA A 168 -10.08 8.77 -10.18
N GLU A 169 -9.95 9.86 -9.43
CA GLU A 169 -9.56 11.16 -9.97
C GLU A 169 -8.19 11.10 -10.66
N ALA A 170 -7.20 10.43 -10.06
CA ALA A 170 -5.86 10.27 -10.63
C ALA A 170 -5.87 9.56 -12.00
N ARG A 171 -6.77 8.60 -12.20
CA ARG A 171 -6.94 7.94 -13.51
C ARG A 171 -7.44 8.88 -14.57
N GLN A 172 -8.38 9.75 -14.23
CA GLN A 172 -8.94 10.72 -15.17
C GLN A 172 -7.95 11.84 -15.56
N LEU A 173 -6.84 12.01 -14.83
CA LEU A 173 -5.81 12.99 -15.17
C LEU A 173 -4.98 12.57 -16.38
N ASN A 174 -4.68 11.28 -16.51
CA ASN A 174 -3.81 10.78 -17.56
C ASN A 174 -4.18 9.34 -17.93
N ASP A 175 -4.91 9.19 -19.03
CA ASP A 175 -5.35 7.89 -19.56
C ASP A 175 -4.26 7.16 -20.37
N SER A 176 -3.15 7.83 -20.73
CA SER A 176 -2.04 7.21 -21.49
C SER A 176 -1.10 6.41 -20.61
N ILE A 177 -0.90 6.84 -19.36
CA ILE A 177 0.02 6.19 -18.45
C ILE A 177 -0.61 4.99 -17.73
N ASN A 178 0.15 3.90 -17.62
CA ASN A 178 -0.30 2.70 -16.92
C ASN A 178 -0.30 2.90 -15.40
N LEU A 179 -1.44 3.31 -14.84
CA LEU A 179 -1.63 3.49 -13.40
C LEU A 179 -1.98 2.19 -12.68
N ILE A 180 -1.20 1.87 -11.65
CA ILE A 180 -1.34 0.69 -10.82
C ILE A 180 -1.76 1.12 -9.41
N TYR A 181 -2.83 0.53 -8.89
CA TYR A 181 -3.25 0.72 -7.50
C TYR A 181 -2.29 -0.01 -6.55
N GLY A 182 -1.85 0.68 -5.50
CA GLY A 182 -1.08 0.08 -4.40
C GLY A 182 -1.63 0.48 -3.03
N ASP A 183 -1.45 -0.42 -2.06
CA ASP A 183 -1.98 -0.30 -0.70
C ASP A 183 -0.95 -0.78 0.33
N TYR A 184 -0.98 -0.22 1.54
CA TYR A 184 -0.14 -0.67 2.67
C TYR A 184 -0.62 -1.97 3.35
N ALA A 185 -1.66 -2.61 2.80
CA ALA A 185 -2.13 -3.96 3.00
C ALA A 185 -2.36 -4.42 4.45
N GLY A 186 -2.46 -3.53 5.44
CA GLY A 186 -2.72 -3.99 6.80
C GLY A 186 -2.32 -3.07 7.93
N THR A 187 -1.70 -1.92 7.68
CA THR A 187 -1.41 -0.92 8.72
C THR A 187 -1.36 0.47 8.12
N ASN A 188 -1.85 1.45 8.87
CA ASN A 188 -1.57 2.86 8.55
C ASN A 188 -0.07 3.10 8.82
N PRO A 189 0.72 3.52 7.82
CA PRO A 189 2.17 3.71 7.97
C PRO A 189 2.53 4.88 8.90
N GLY A 190 1.63 5.81 9.14
CA GLY A 190 1.76 6.91 10.11
C GLY A 190 1.24 6.58 11.51
N ALA A 191 0.65 5.41 11.73
CA ALA A 191 0.15 5.05 13.05
C ALA A 191 1.30 4.67 13.99
N ALA A 192 1.30 5.25 15.19
CA ALA A 192 2.17 4.84 16.29
C ALA A 192 1.71 3.47 16.82
N VAL A 193 2.01 2.39 16.13
CA VAL A 193 1.64 1.02 16.54
C VAL A 193 2.86 0.27 16.99
N GLU A 194 3.44 0.69 18.12
CA GLU A 194 4.25 -0.24 18.91
C GLU A 194 3.29 -1.08 19.75
N TYR A 195 3.29 -2.40 19.50
CA TYR A 195 2.80 -3.33 20.49
C TYR A 195 3.72 -3.23 21.71
N ILE A 196 3.23 -2.61 22.78
CA ILE A 196 3.93 -2.62 24.06
C ILE A 196 3.56 -3.92 24.77
N GLN A 197 4.56 -4.68 25.20
CA GLN A 197 4.34 -5.90 25.98
C GLN A 197 3.44 -5.60 27.19
N GLY A 198 2.32 -6.30 27.30
CA GLY A 198 1.31 -6.07 28.34
C GLY A 198 0.09 -5.25 27.88
N MET A 199 0.08 -4.72 26.65
CA MET A 199 -1.13 -4.14 26.06
C MET A 199 -2.21 -5.19 25.82
N ALA A 200 -3.45 -4.84 26.17
CA ALA A 200 -4.61 -5.68 25.93
C ALA A 200 -4.89 -5.84 24.42
N VAL A 201 -4.82 -7.08 23.95
CA VAL A 201 -5.14 -7.51 22.59
C VAL A 201 -6.63 -7.86 22.53
N ILE A 202 -7.44 -6.82 22.45
CA ILE A 202 -8.89 -6.95 22.36
C ILE A 202 -9.28 -7.17 20.88
N PRO A 203 -10.24 -8.06 20.58
CA PRO A 203 -10.80 -8.23 19.24
C PRO A 203 -11.22 -6.91 18.60
N PHE A 204 -10.74 -6.68 17.38
CA PHE A 204 -10.98 -5.47 16.62
C PHE A 204 -11.25 -5.85 15.17
N ALA A 205 -12.40 -5.44 14.67
CA ALA A 205 -12.78 -5.62 13.29
C ALA A 205 -12.95 -4.26 12.63
N SER A 206 -12.65 -4.25 11.34
CA SER A 206 -12.97 -3.14 10.47
C SER A 206 -13.41 -3.67 9.13
N TYR A 207 -14.33 -2.97 8.49
CA TYR A 207 -14.84 -3.31 7.18
C TYR A 207 -14.92 -2.04 6.34
N TYR A 208 -14.40 -2.09 5.13
CA TYR A 208 -14.53 -1.00 4.18
C TYR A 208 -15.92 -1.05 3.56
N VAL A 209 -16.70 0.01 3.76
CA VAL A 209 -17.87 0.34 2.96
C VAL A 209 -17.50 1.57 2.12
N PRO A 210 -18.16 1.83 0.98
CA PRO A 210 -17.82 2.99 0.15
C PRO A 210 -17.59 4.27 0.96
N ASN A 211 -16.43 4.90 0.74
CA ASN A 211 -15.96 6.14 1.38
C ASN A 211 -15.71 6.11 2.91
N GLU A 212 -15.97 5.00 3.60
CA GLU A 212 -15.71 4.92 5.04
C GLU A 212 -15.30 3.52 5.54
N TRP A 213 -14.57 3.53 6.65
CA TRP A 213 -14.28 2.36 7.44
C TRP A 213 -15.30 2.24 8.55
N TRP A 214 -16.05 1.15 8.57
CA TRP A 214 -16.71 0.71 9.79
C TRP A 214 -15.68 0.11 10.74
N LEU A 215 -15.70 0.50 12.01
CA LEU A 215 -14.76 0.06 13.04
C LEU A 215 -15.51 -0.43 14.27
N LYS A 216 -15.12 -1.57 14.81
CA LYS A 216 -15.66 -2.05 16.09
C LYS A 216 -14.65 -2.83 16.90
N ARG A 217 -14.67 -2.58 18.22
CA ARG A 217 -13.86 -3.30 19.21
C ARG A 217 -14.79 -3.96 20.22
N LEU A 218 -14.62 -5.25 20.47
CA LEU A 218 -15.55 -6.02 21.31
C LEU A 218 -14.80 -6.94 22.27
N GLY A 219 -15.27 -6.99 23.52
CA GLY A 219 -14.74 -7.90 24.55
C GLY A 219 -13.54 -7.35 25.34
N ARG A 220 -12.77 -8.26 25.92
CA ARG A 220 -11.58 -7.98 26.74
C ARG A 220 -10.33 -8.58 26.11
N ASP A 221 -9.22 -8.55 26.85
CA ASP A 221 -7.94 -9.08 26.40
C ASP A 221 -8.08 -10.54 25.97
N LYS A 222 -7.75 -10.82 24.70
CA LYS A 222 -7.71 -12.15 24.07
C LYS A 222 -9.03 -12.93 24.04
N GLU A 223 -10.17 -12.28 24.24
CA GLU A 223 -11.51 -12.89 24.07
C GLU A 223 -11.87 -13.00 22.58
N PHE A 224 -11.04 -13.71 21.80
CA PHE A 224 -11.11 -13.80 20.35
C PHE A 224 -12.39 -14.46 19.84
N GLU A 225 -13.15 -15.18 20.67
CA GLU A 225 -14.48 -15.69 20.36
C GLU A 225 -15.47 -14.59 19.97
N ASN A 226 -15.25 -13.34 20.41
CA ASN A 226 -16.07 -12.19 20.02
C ASN A 226 -15.99 -11.88 18.51
N TYR A 227 -14.99 -12.43 17.80
CA TYR A 227 -14.93 -12.34 16.34
C TYR A 227 -16.11 -13.01 15.64
N VAL A 228 -16.76 -13.99 16.26
CA VAL A 228 -18.01 -14.58 15.74
C VAL A 228 -19.12 -13.53 15.68
N GLN A 229 -19.26 -12.71 16.72
CA GLN A 229 -20.23 -11.61 16.73
C GLN A 229 -19.84 -10.52 15.74
N LEU A 230 -18.56 -10.11 15.71
CA LEU A 230 -18.09 -9.10 14.75
C LEU A 230 -18.34 -9.52 13.30
N ALA A 231 -18.16 -10.80 12.97
CA ALA A 231 -18.46 -11.33 11.64
C ALA A 231 -19.97 -11.25 11.31
N ARG A 232 -20.85 -11.52 12.28
CA ARG A 232 -22.30 -11.36 12.09
C ARG A 232 -22.68 -9.90 11.84
N GLU A 233 -22.09 -8.99 12.59
CA GLU A 233 -22.36 -7.56 12.45
C GLU A 233 -21.88 -7.01 11.11
N ILE A 234 -20.69 -7.41 10.64
CA ILE A 234 -20.21 -7.05 9.29
C ILE A 234 -21.19 -7.49 8.21
N ARG A 235 -21.70 -8.72 8.28
CA ARG A 235 -22.68 -9.26 7.32
C ARG A 235 -24.04 -8.55 7.35
N GLN A 236 -24.30 -7.77 8.40
CA GLN A 236 -25.53 -6.98 8.58
C GLN A 236 -25.34 -5.51 8.21
N LEU A 237 -24.15 -5.08 7.82
CA LEU A 237 -23.92 -3.72 7.32
C LEU A 237 -24.73 -3.51 6.02
N PRO A 238 -25.32 -2.32 5.81
CA PRO A 238 -26.07 -2.01 4.60
C PRO A 238 -25.26 -2.28 3.32
N ASP A 239 -23.98 -1.91 3.31
CA ASP A 239 -23.08 -2.01 2.16
C ASP A 239 -22.12 -3.21 2.27
N TYR A 240 -22.61 -4.30 2.86
CA TYR A 240 -21.87 -5.56 2.83
C TYR A 240 -21.82 -6.10 1.40
N HIS A 241 -20.62 -6.34 0.87
CA HIS A 241 -20.38 -6.73 -0.52
C HIS A 241 -20.87 -8.14 -0.88
N GLY A 242 -21.41 -8.90 0.09
CA GLY A 242 -21.87 -10.27 -0.10
C GLY A 242 -20.81 -11.32 0.22
N ASP A 243 -21.26 -12.53 0.57
CA ASP A 243 -20.40 -13.59 1.08
C ASP A 243 -19.36 -14.07 0.05
N ASP A 244 -19.69 -14.07 -1.24
CA ASP A 244 -18.84 -14.60 -2.31
C ASP A 244 -17.89 -13.56 -2.93
N PHE A 245 -17.90 -12.31 -2.44
CA PHE A 245 -17.13 -11.20 -3.03
C PHE A 245 -15.61 -11.42 -3.04
N CYS A 246 -15.01 -11.71 -1.89
CA CYS A 246 -13.56 -11.91 -1.77
C CYS A 246 -13.23 -12.99 -0.74
N TRP A 247 -11.93 -13.20 -0.45
CA TRP A 247 -11.53 -14.17 0.58
C TRP A 247 -12.03 -13.75 1.97
N ALA A 248 -11.92 -12.47 2.31
CA ALA A 248 -12.36 -11.94 3.60
C ALA A 248 -13.87 -12.13 3.85
N THR A 249 -14.73 -11.82 2.87
CA THR A 249 -16.19 -11.99 3.02
C THR A 249 -16.61 -13.44 3.18
N ARG A 250 -15.95 -14.36 2.47
CA ARG A 250 -16.15 -15.81 2.66
C ARG A 250 -15.78 -16.24 4.08
N GLU A 251 -14.68 -15.70 4.60
CA GLU A 251 -14.27 -15.96 5.98
C GLU A 251 -15.21 -15.33 7.01
N TYR A 252 -15.74 -14.13 6.80
CA TYR A 252 -16.77 -13.55 7.67
C TYR A 252 -18.03 -14.42 7.68
N SER A 253 -18.48 -14.91 6.52
CA SER A 253 -19.60 -15.85 6.43
C SER A 253 -19.35 -17.12 7.24
N ARG A 254 -18.19 -17.77 7.03
CA ARG A 254 -17.78 -18.97 7.78
C ARG A 254 -17.69 -18.70 9.29
N ILE A 255 -17.04 -17.62 9.70
CA ILE A 255 -16.80 -17.28 11.11
C ILE A 255 -18.10 -16.94 11.82
N SER A 256 -19.06 -16.31 11.15
CA SER A 256 -20.36 -15.98 11.74
C SER A 256 -21.18 -17.20 12.19
N GLN A 257 -20.82 -18.39 11.67
CA GLN A 257 -21.54 -19.67 11.86
C GLN A 257 -20.75 -20.70 12.69
N THR A 258 -19.58 -20.35 13.21
CA THR A 258 -18.71 -21.28 13.97
C THR A 258 -18.49 -20.83 15.41
N ASN A 259 -17.96 -21.73 16.23
CA ASN A 259 -17.46 -21.46 17.59
C ASN A 259 -15.94 -21.69 17.70
N GLU A 260 -15.27 -22.05 16.61
CA GLU A 260 -13.84 -22.33 16.57
C GLU A 260 -13.18 -21.75 15.31
N ARG A 261 -11.85 -21.60 15.33
CA ARG A 261 -11.08 -21.10 14.16
C ARG A 261 -11.55 -19.71 13.65
N TYR A 262 -11.90 -18.83 14.57
CA TYR A 262 -12.26 -17.43 14.29
C TYR A 262 -11.04 -16.50 14.10
N GLY A 263 -9.82 -16.99 14.38
CA GLY A 263 -8.58 -16.24 14.16
C GLY A 263 -8.19 -15.31 15.32
N ASN A 264 -7.24 -14.42 15.06
CA ASN A 264 -6.75 -13.39 15.98
C ASN A 264 -6.62 -12.05 15.23
N ASN A 265 -6.18 -10.99 15.89
CA ASN A 265 -6.05 -9.66 15.27
C ASN A 265 -5.17 -9.67 13.99
N GLY A 266 -4.14 -10.51 13.93
CA GLY A 266 -3.30 -10.63 12.73
C GLY A 266 -4.06 -11.21 11.54
N VAL A 267 -4.86 -12.26 11.78
CA VAL A 267 -5.74 -12.84 10.75
C VAL A 267 -6.77 -11.82 10.27
N TRP A 268 -7.38 -11.08 11.20
CA TRP A 268 -8.40 -10.07 10.88
C TRP A 268 -7.83 -8.83 10.17
N ASN A 269 -6.57 -8.47 10.43
CA ASN A 269 -5.86 -7.47 9.61
C ASN A 269 -5.70 -7.95 8.16
N GLY A 270 -5.43 -9.25 7.96
CA GLY A 270 -5.40 -9.86 6.62
C GLY A 270 -6.75 -9.79 5.92
N PHE A 271 -7.85 -10.08 6.63
CA PHE A 271 -9.20 -9.93 6.07
C PHE A 271 -9.49 -8.50 5.65
N ARG A 272 -9.21 -7.53 6.54
CA ARG A 272 -9.35 -6.11 6.26
C ARG A 272 -8.63 -5.69 4.98
N ALA A 273 -7.36 -6.07 4.86
CA ALA A 273 -6.53 -5.71 3.72
C ALA A 273 -7.04 -6.33 2.42
N ASN A 274 -7.37 -7.62 2.45
CA ASN A 274 -7.93 -8.30 1.30
C ASN A 274 -9.25 -7.65 0.86
N GLN A 275 -10.16 -7.37 1.80
CA GLN A 275 -11.45 -6.78 1.48
C GLN A 275 -11.31 -5.39 0.87
N HIS A 276 -10.43 -4.56 1.41
CA HIS A 276 -10.15 -3.23 0.87
C HIS A 276 -9.60 -3.29 -0.55
N ILE A 277 -8.55 -4.08 -0.78
CA ILE A 277 -7.93 -4.21 -2.10
C ILE A 277 -8.95 -4.71 -3.13
N CYS A 278 -9.76 -5.71 -2.78
CA CYS A 278 -10.79 -6.22 -3.68
C CYS A 278 -11.85 -5.15 -4.00
N ALA A 279 -12.34 -4.42 -2.99
CA ALA A 279 -13.34 -3.36 -3.19
C ALA A 279 -12.81 -2.22 -4.04
N THR A 280 -11.60 -1.73 -3.74
CA THR A 280 -10.95 -0.66 -4.51
C THR A 280 -10.70 -1.07 -5.95
N LEU A 281 -10.16 -2.28 -6.18
CA LEU A 281 -9.93 -2.76 -7.55
C LEU A 281 -11.22 -2.94 -8.33
N GLN A 282 -12.27 -3.47 -7.71
CA GLN A 282 -13.58 -3.62 -8.36
C GLN A 282 -14.14 -2.25 -8.78
N PHE A 283 -14.10 -1.25 -7.88
CA PHE A 283 -14.56 0.10 -8.19
C PHE A 283 -13.76 0.71 -9.35
N LEU A 284 -12.43 0.66 -9.27
CA LEU A 284 -11.55 1.20 -10.30
C LEU A 284 -11.70 0.47 -11.66
N GLN A 285 -12.17 -0.79 -11.66
CA GLN A 285 -12.46 -1.53 -12.89
C GLN A 285 -13.81 -1.14 -13.50
N TYR A 286 -14.87 -0.95 -12.70
CA TYR A 286 -16.18 -0.55 -13.21
C TYR A 286 -16.16 0.82 -13.91
N GLU A 287 -15.40 1.78 -13.38
CA GLU A 287 -15.17 3.08 -14.04
C GLU A 287 -14.55 2.92 -15.45
N ASN A 288 -13.67 1.93 -15.65
CA ASN A 288 -13.04 1.68 -16.95
C ASN A 288 -14.01 1.09 -17.99
N ASP A 289 -15.05 0.37 -17.56
CA ASP A 289 -16.01 -0.29 -18.46
C ASP A 289 -17.16 0.64 -18.91
N GLY A 290 -17.16 1.91 -18.47
CA GLY A 290 -18.12 2.94 -18.89
C GLY A 290 -19.47 2.90 -18.16
N ASP A 291 -19.63 1.99 -17.20
CA ASP A 291 -20.72 2.05 -16.22
C ASP A 291 -20.32 3.05 -15.12
N ILE A 292 -20.55 4.33 -15.39
CA ILE A 292 -20.39 5.41 -14.40
C ILE A 292 -21.41 5.15 -13.29
N LEU A 293 -20.98 4.51 -12.20
CA LEU A 293 -21.64 4.68 -10.91
C LEU A 293 -21.33 6.11 -10.52
N SER A 294 -22.32 7.00 -10.58
CA SER A 294 -22.07 8.36 -10.13
C SER A 294 -21.65 8.30 -8.65
N ILE A 295 -20.75 9.19 -8.23
CA ILE A 295 -20.40 9.32 -6.81
C ILE A 295 -21.68 9.47 -5.96
N ASP A 296 -22.73 10.06 -6.53
CA ASP A 296 -24.06 10.20 -5.92
C ASP A 296 -24.84 8.87 -5.82
N ASP A 297 -24.57 7.87 -6.65
CA ASP A 297 -25.15 6.51 -6.55
C ASP A 297 -24.48 5.67 -5.44
N MET A 298 -23.41 6.19 -4.84
CA MET A 298 -22.66 5.59 -3.72
C MET A 298 -22.73 6.41 -2.42
N LEU A 299 -23.57 7.46 -2.37
CA LEU A 299 -23.92 8.25 -1.18
C LEU A 299 -25.27 7.80 -0.58
#